data_AF-A0A7W1RX42-F1
#
_entry.id   AF-A0A7W1RX42-F1
#
_cell.length_a   1.000
_cell.length_b   1.000
_cell.length_c   1.000
_cell.angle_alpha   90.00
_cell.angle_beta   90.00
_cell.angle_gamma   90.00
#
_symmetry.space_group_name_H-M   'P 1'
#
loop_
_entity.id
_entity.type
_entity.pdbx_description
1 polymer ?
#
loop_
_entity_poly.entity_id
_entity_poly.type
_entity_poly.pdbx_seq_one_letter_code
_entity_poly.pdbx_strand_id
1 'polypeptide(L)'
;MGAPAVPVVAGGAGCVTLRFSIAAPVGKRVVVAKQLYVGWSKPKPVVHLRLHFDRLLVRRAMDPACAPDKPSCPSAAESTLTGQITSGPGEWQLTWSVDGIWGSWPGTLLARDGSKFAGRQSVDFYVPAGGSWTLVTLARECDFGAVPSFDGAGHPMVPCPRTLEVGNSKGDDYGGSIGVTFPSLARSLGRHVTDATTTGSTCPPSNVHGCYQLTYTVSRVG
;
A
#
# COMPACT_ATOMS: atom_id res chain seq x y z
N MET A 1 -10.96 5.61 32.91
CA MET A 1 -10.06 4.43 32.74
C MET A 1 -10.83 3.21 33.23
N GLY A 2 -11.07 2.20 32.39
CA GLY A 2 -11.95 1.08 32.75
C GLY A 2 -12.31 0.17 31.58
N ALA A 3 -11.41 0.02 30.60
CA ALA A 3 -11.67 -0.91 29.50
C ALA A 3 -11.68 -2.36 30.05
N PRO A 4 -12.69 -3.18 29.71
CA PRO A 4 -12.74 -4.55 30.16
C PRO A 4 -11.55 -5.32 29.59
N ALA A 5 -10.94 -6.19 30.41
CA ALA A 5 -9.93 -7.12 29.93
C ALA A 5 -10.56 -8.03 28.86
N VAL A 6 -9.98 -8.05 27.67
CA VAL A 6 -10.45 -8.90 26.56
C VAL A 6 -9.67 -10.20 26.61
N PRO A 7 -10.33 -11.37 26.76
CA PRO A 7 -9.64 -12.64 26.76
C PRO A 7 -8.97 -12.86 25.40
N VAL A 8 -7.69 -13.20 25.47
CA VAL A 8 -6.85 -13.56 24.33
C VAL A 8 -6.96 -15.07 24.16
N VAL A 9 -7.60 -15.53 23.10
CA VAL A 9 -7.74 -16.95 22.82
C VAL A 9 -6.75 -17.32 21.72
N ALA A 10 -5.90 -18.32 21.97
CA ALA A 10 -5.03 -18.87 20.94
C ALA A 10 -5.89 -19.40 19.79
N GLY A 11 -5.65 -18.91 18.58
CA GLY A 11 -6.20 -19.46 17.34
C GLY A 11 -5.30 -20.56 16.78
N GLY A 12 -5.76 -21.23 15.73
CA GLY A 12 -4.90 -22.12 14.94
C GLY A 12 -3.79 -21.33 14.22
N ALA A 13 -2.67 -22.00 13.93
CA ALA A 13 -1.57 -21.49 13.09
C ALA A 13 -0.95 -20.13 13.51
N GLY A 14 -0.73 -19.90 14.80
CA GLY A 14 -0.06 -18.67 15.27
C GLY A 14 -0.94 -17.41 15.25
N CYS A 15 -2.23 -17.56 14.94
CA CYS A 15 -3.21 -16.48 15.05
C CYS A 15 -3.71 -16.36 16.50
N VAL A 16 -4.16 -15.15 16.84
CA VAL A 16 -4.82 -14.85 18.12
C VAL A 16 -6.20 -14.30 17.83
N THR A 17 -7.23 -14.86 18.50
CA THR A 17 -8.60 -14.35 18.41
C THR A 17 -8.94 -13.56 19.67
N LEU A 18 -9.49 -12.37 19.47
CA LEU A 18 -9.92 -11.48 20.55
C LEU A 18 -11.43 -11.32 20.46
N ARG A 19 -12.15 -11.76 21.49
CA ARG A 19 -13.61 -11.68 21.55
C ARG A 19 -14.03 -10.75 22.68
N PHE A 20 -14.84 -9.76 22.37
CA PHE A 20 -15.43 -8.85 23.34
C PHE A 20 -16.88 -8.55 22.96
N SER A 21 -17.69 -8.26 23.97
CA SER A 21 -19.09 -7.85 23.82
C SER A 21 -19.22 -6.41 24.29
N ILE A 22 -19.96 -5.60 23.54
CA ILE A 22 -20.31 -4.24 23.94
C ILE A 22 -21.80 -4.20 24.23
N ALA A 23 -22.15 -3.94 25.48
CA ALA A 23 -23.53 -3.65 25.85
C ALA A 23 -23.84 -2.21 25.39
N ALA A 24 -24.79 -2.06 24.46
CA ALA A 24 -25.23 -0.76 23.99
C ALA A 24 -26.76 -0.75 23.77
N PRO A 25 -27.46 0.35 24.08
CA PRO A 25 -28.89 0.49 23.77
C PRO A 25 -29.16 0.41 22.26
N VAL A 26 -30.27 -0.24 21.91
CA VAL A 26 -30.73 -0.35 20.52
C VAL A 26 -30.89 1.05 19.90
N GLY A 27 -30.39 1.22 18.67
CA GLY A 27 -30.52 2.47 17.90
C GLY A 27 -29.55 3.60 18.31
N LYS A 28 -28.58 3.35 19.19
CA LYS A 28 -27.54 4.33 19.53
C LYS A 28 -26.23 4.01 18.81
N ARG A 29 -25.55 5.05 18.32
CA ARG A 29 -24.21 4.93 17.72
C ARG A 29 -23.21 4.50 18.78
N VAL A 30 -22.50 3.42 18.52
CA VAL A 30 -21.38 2.93 19.33
C VAL A 30 -20.08 3.20 18.59
N VAL A 31 -19.12 3.83 19.25
CA VAL A 31 -17.76 4.02 18.73
C VAL A 31 -16.80 3.19 19.56
N VAL A 32 -16.02 2.35 18.90
CA VAL A 32 -15.06 1.44 19.55
C VAL A 32 -13.66 1.88 19.18
N ALA A 33 -12.84 2.22 20.18
CA ALA A 33 -11.41 2.35 20.03
C ALA A 33 -10.75 1.08 20.60
N LYS A 34 -9.86 0.45 19.84
CA LYS A 34 -9.16 -0.77 20.25
C LYS A 34 -7.65 -0.51 20.22
N GLN A 35 -6.97 -0.86 21.30
CA GLN A 35 -5.52 -0.92 21.36
C GLN A 35 -5.11 -2.37 21.62
N LEU A 36 -4.13 -2.86 20.86
CA LEU A 36 -3.56 -4.19 21.00
C LEU A 36 -2.08 -4.11 21.26
N TYR A 37 -1.68 -4.64 22.40
CA TYR A 37 -0.29 -4.76 22.80
C TYR A 37 0.14 -6.20 22.55
N VAL A 38 1.01 -6.40 21.56
CA VAL A 38 1.63 -7.70 21.29
C VAL A 38 2.94 -7.75 22.05
N GLY A 39 3.03 -8.70 22.99
CA GLY A 39 4.25 -8.97 23.77
C GLY A 39 4.87 -10.31 23.37
N TRP A 40 6.19 -10.40 23.44
CA TRP A 40 6.93 -11.63 23.20
C TRP A 40 7.10 -12.40 24.52
N SER A 41 6.73 -13.69 24.57
CA SER A 41 6.85 -14.53 25.78
C SER A 41 8.30 -14.81 26.20
N LYS A 42 9.27 -14.54 25.32
CA LYS A 42 10.69 -14.40 25.62
C LYS A 42 11.17 -13.13 24.91
N PRO A 43 11.42 -12.00 25.60
CA PRO A 43 11.84 -10.77 24.94
C PRO A 43 13.22 -11.01 24.33
N LYS A 44 13.28 -11.24 23.02
CA LYS A 44 14.50 -10.94 22.28
C LYS A 44 14.70 -9.42 22.37
N PRO A 45 15.92 -8.92 22.55
CA PRO A 45 16.19 -7.50 22.39
C PRO A 45 15.57 -7.05 21.07
N VAL A 46 14.82 -5.95 21.08
CA VAL A 46 14.27 -5.37 19.86
C VAL A 46 15.16 -4.22 19.42
N VAL A 47 15.22 -3.99 18.12
CA VAL A 47 15.90 -2.83 17.54
C VAL A 47 14.84 -1.91 16.96
N HIS A 48 14.83 -0.67 17.44
CA HIS A 48 13.98 0.39 16.93
C HIS A 48 14.57 0.90 15.60
N LEU A 49 13.79 0.76 14.54
CA LEU A 49 14.11 1.23 13.21
C LEU A 49 13.14 2.33 12.78
N ARG A 50 13.61 3.18 11.87
CA ARG A 50 12.79 4.12 11.11
C ARG A 50 13.00 3.87 9.64
N LEU A 51 11.93 3.69 8.89
CA LEU A 51 11.91 3.75 7.44
C LEU A 51 11.43 5.14 7.04
N HIS A 52 12.23 5.86 6.27
CA HIS A 52 11.86 7.11 5.61
C HIS A 52 11.63 6.85 4.12
N PHE A 53 10.48 7.26 3.60
CA PHE A 53 10.23 7.21 2.17
C PHE A 53 10.86 8.43 1.52
N ASP A 54 11.83 8.24 0.63
CA ASP A 54 12.56 9.33 -0.01
C ASP A 54 11.84 9.81 -1.28
N ARG A 55 11.46 8.86 -2.15
CA ARG A 55 10.91 9.17 -3.47
C ARG A 55 10.12 8.01 -4.07
N LEU A 56 9.01 8.34 -4.71
CA LEU A 56 8.36 7.48 -5.71
C LEU A 56 8.70 8.00 -7.10
N LEU A 57 9.20 7.13 -7.97
CA LEU A 57 9.30 7.37 -9.41
C LEU A 57 8.22 6.57 -10.11
N VAL A 58 7.34 7.23 -10.84
CA VAL A 58 6.38 6.60 -11.75
C VAL A 58 7.01 6.58 -13.14
N ARG A 59 7.37 5.40 -13.63
CA ARG A 59 7.93 5.22 -14.98
C ARG A 59 6.82 5.23 -16.02
N ARG A 60 5.68 4.64 -15.68
CA ARG A 60 4.46 4.70 -16.48
C ARG A 60 3.29 5.05 -15.62
N ALA A 61 2.55 6.09 -16.01
CA ALA A 61 1.25 6.33 -15.41
C ALA A 61 0.32 5.15 -15.73
N MET A 62 -0.59 4.88 -14.81
CA MET A 62 -1.74 4.02 -15.06
C MET A 62 -2.83 5.01 -15.45
N ASP A 63 -3.57 4.74 -16.52
CA ASP A 63 -4.41 5.70 -17.24
C ASP A 63 -3.68 6.94 -17.81
N PRO A 64 -4.06 7.45 -19.01
CA PRO A 64 -5.16 7.06 -19.90
C PRO A 64 -4.84 5.89 -20.86
N ALA A 65 -5.88 5.24 -21.39
CA ALA A 65 -5.74 4.23 -22.45
C ALA A 65 -6.26 4.69 -23.81
N CYS A 66 -5.92 3.93 -24.84
CA CYS A 66 -6.55 4.09 -26.14
C CYS A 66 -7.98 3.54 -26.14
N ALA A 67 -8.87 4.22 -26.87
CA ALA A 67 -10.19 3.68 -27.17
C ALA A 67 -10.06 2.31 -27.88
N PRO A 68 -10.96 1.35 -27.63
CA PRO A 68 -10.83 0.00 -28.19
C PRO A 68 -10.77 -0.05 -29.73
N ASP A 69 -11.40 0.92 -30.40
CA ASP A 69 -11.41 1.09 -31.85
C ASP A 69 -10.20 1.85 -32.40
N LYS A 70 -9.33 2.40 -31.54
CA LYS A 70 -8.15 3.20 -31.91
C LYS A 70 -6.92 2.83 -31.08
N PRO A 71 -6.40 1.59 -31.18
CA PRO A 71 -5.32 1.08 -30.33
C PRO A 71 -3.96 1.77 -30.52
N SER A 72 -3.81 2.67 -31.51
CA SER A 72 -2.60 3.44 -31.77
C SER A 72 -2.82 4.93 -31.51
N CYS A 73 -3.13 5.28 -30.27
CA CYS A 73 -3.29 6.67 -29.80
C CYS A 73 -2.05 7.13 -29.00
N PRO A 74 -1.92 8.44 -28.67
CA PRO A 74 -0.80 8.95 -27.87
C PRO A 74 -0.58 8.24 -26.53
N SER A 75 -1.65 7.66 -25.97
CA SER A 75 -1.67 6.96 -24.68
C SER A 75 -1.47 5.44 -24.78
N ALA A 76 -1.18 4.90 -25.98
CA ALA A 76 -0.85 3.48 -26.17
C ALA A 76 0.40 3.04 -25.40
N ALA A 77 1.19 4.01 -24.93
CA ALA A 77 2.35 3.77 -24.09
C ALA A 77 1.98 3.62 -22.61
N GLU A 78 0.89 4.21 -22.12
CA GLU A 78 0.63 4.33 -20.69
C GLU A 78 0.04 3.02 -20.11
N SER A 79 -0.93 2.41 -20.81
CA SER A 79 -1.54 1.12 -20.45
C SER A 79 -1.51 0.10 -21.58
N THR A 80 -1.49 -1.19 -21.23
CA THR A 80 -1.71 -2.31 -22.17
C THR A 80 -3.19 -2.67 -22.32
N LEU A 81 -4.06 -2.13 -21.46
CA LEU A 81 -5.50 -2.25 -21.55
C LEU A 81 -6.06 -1.17 -22.49
N THR A 82 -7.15 -1.49 -23.18
CA THR A 82 -7.89 -0.56 -24.05
C THR A 82 -9.25 -0.25 -23.45
N GLY A 83 -9.73 0.98 -23.60
CA GLY A 83 -11.07 1.37 -23.15
C GLY A 83 -11.16 1.95 -21.75
N GLN A 84 -10.05 2.38 -21.15
CA GLN A 84 -10.07 3.20 -19.95
C GLN A 84 -10.80 4.53 -20.22
N ILE A 85 -11.59 4.96 -19.25
CA ILE A 85 -12.56 6.07 -19.40
C ILE A 85 -12.07 7.38 -18.75
N THR A 86 -10.91 7.37 -18.13
CA THR A 86 -10.32 8.52 -17.45
C THR A 86 -9.39 9.31 -18.39
N SER A 87 -9.28 10.62 -18.17
CA SER A 87 -8.34 11.48 -18.88
C SER A 87 -7.09 11.69 -18.03
N GLY A 88 -5.91 11.61 -18.63
CA GLY A 88 -4.66 11.87 -17.91
C GLY A 88 -4.59 13.26 -17.24
N PRO A 89 -3.77 13.46 -16.20
CA PRO A 89 -2.75 12.53 -15.68
C PRO A 89 -3.34 11.35 -14.90
N GLY A 90 -2.66 10.21 -14.96
CA GLY A 90 -3.02 9.00 -14.23
C GLY A 90 -3.06 9.23 -12.72
N GLU A 91 -4.02 8.63 -12.05
CA GLU A 91 -4.29 8.90 -10.65
C GLU A 91 -3.76 7.76 -9.78
N TRP A 92 -2.77 8.04 -8.94
CA TRP A 92 -2.06 7.01 -8.19
C TRP A 92 -2.33 7.10 -6.70
N GLN A 93 -2.80 5.99 -6.12
CA GLN A 93 -2.78 5.74 -4.68
C GLN A 93 -1.70 4.70 -4.37
N LEU A 94 -0.68 5.09 -3.60
CA LEU A 94 0.34 4.16 -3.14
C LEU A 94 0.06 3.79 -1.68
N THR A 95 -0.19 2.52 -1.43
CA THR A 95 -0.35 1.94 -0.10
C THR A 95 0.88 1.13 0.27
N TRP A 96 1.18 1.02 1.56
CA TRP A 96 2.35 0.32 2.03
C TRP A 96 2.11 -0.43 3.35
N SER A 97 2.93 -1.44 3.59
CA SER A 97 3.08 -2.14 4.87
C SER A 97 4.56 -2.21 5.24
N VAL A 98 4.93 -1.68 6.40
CA VAL A 98 6.27 -1.82 7.00
C VAL A 98 6.15 -2.71 8.22
N ASP A 99 6.59 -3.96 8.09
CA ASP A 99 6.50 -5.00 9.12
C ASP A 99 5.08 -5.13 9.72
N GLY A 100 4.06 -5.06 8.86
CA GLY A 100 2.65 -5.14 9.26
C GLY A 100 2.01 -3.82 9.68
N ILE A 101 2.78 -2.72 9.78
CA ILE A 101 2.23 -1.37 9.96
C ILE A 101 1.79 -0.85 8.61
N TRP A 102 0.49 -0.59 8.45
CA TRP A 102 -0.08 -0.13 7.19
C TRP A 102 -0.22 1.38 7.13
N GLY A 103 -0.05 1.93 5.93
CA GLY A 103 -0.35 3.32 5.63
C GLY A 103 -0.36 3.59 4.13
N SER A 104 -0.38 4.87 3.78
CA SER A 104 -0.42 5.33 2.39
C SER A 104 0.53 6.49 2.15
N TRP A 105 0.83 6.73 0.88
CA TRP A 105 1.38 7.99 0.43
C TRP A 105 0.30 9.07 0.58
N PRO A 106 0.64 10.29 1.05
CA PRO A 106 -0.36 11.32 1.25
C PRO A 106 -1.08 11.73 -0.03
N GLY A 107 -2.40 11.56 -0.04
CA GLY A 107 -3.29 11.97 -1.14
C GLY A 107 -3.14 11.15 -2.42
N THR A 108 -3.89 11.54 -3.43
CA THR A 108 -3.77 11.00 -4.79
C THR A 108 -2.66 11.72 -5.54
N LEU A 109 -1.80 10.95 -6.19
CA LEU A 109 -0.69 11.44 -7.00
C LEU A 109 -1.13 11.54 -8.46
N LEU A 110 -1.10 12.76 -9.01
CA LEU A 110 -1.37 13.00 -10.42
C LEU A 110 -0.10 12.70 -11.23
N ALA A 111 0.03 11.47 -11.68
CA ALA A 111 1.22 10.94 -12.32
C ALA A 111 1.17 11.05 -13.85
N ARG A 112 2.35 11.30 -14.42
CA ARG A 112 2.65 11.12 -15.84
C ARG A 112 3.86 10.21 -15.91
N ASP A 113 4.14 9.70 -17.11
CA ASP A 113 5.39 8.99 -17.36
C ASP A 113 6.61 9.82 -16.90
N GLY A 114 7.43 9.22 -16.05
CA GLY A 114 8.63 9.85 -15.48
C GLY A 114 8.37 10.75 -14.26
N SER A 115 7.12 10.92 -13.81
CA SER A 115 6.80 11.70 -12.60
C SER A 115 7.58 11.22 -11.39
N LYS A 116 8.03 12.18 -10.57
CA LYS A 116 8.74 11.94 -9.32
C LYS A 116 8.02 12.64 -8.18
N PHE A 117 7.67 11.89 -7.15
CA PHE A 117 7.02 12.40 -5.95
C PHE A 117 7.97 12.26 -4.77
N ALA A 118 8.22 13.35 -4.05
CA ALA A 118 9.05 13.34 -2.85
C ALA A 118 8.27 12.74 -1.68
N GLY A 119 8.89 11.78 -1.00
CA GLY A 119 8.34 11.25 0.24
C GLY A 119 8.72 12.14 1.41
N ARG A 120 7.82 12.25 2.39
CA ARG A 120 8.04 12.98 3.65
C ARG A 120 7.66 12.15 4.87
N GLN A 121 6.94 11.06 4.64
CA GLN A 121 6.44 10.16 5.65
C GLN A 121 7.56 9.23 6.14
N SER A 122 7.50 8.90 7.43
CA SER A 122 8.40 7.95 8.07
C SER A 122 7.59 7.01 8.96
N VAL A 123 8.10 5.80 9.15
CA VAL A 123 7.46 4.77 9.96
C VAL A 123 8.48 4.21 10.93
N ASP A 124 8.14 4.29 12.22
CA ASP A 124 8.93 3.70 13.29
C ASP A 124 8.39 2.30 13.60
N PHE A 125 9.29 1.33 13.68
CA PHE A 125 8.93 -0.07 13.90
C PHE A 125 10.03 -0.79 14.69
N TYR A 126 9.69 -1.95 15.26
CA TYR A 126 10.56 -2.71 16.15
C TYR A 126 10.76 -4.11 15.61
N VAL A 127 12.01 -4.46 15.30
CA VAL A 127 12.36 -5.78 14.79
C VAL A 127 13.11 -6.55 15.87
N PRO A 128 12.82 -7.84 16.12
CA PRO A 128 13.64 -8.67 17.00
C PRO A 128 15.10 -8.65 16.56
N ALA A 129 16.05 -8.60 17.49
CA ALA A 129 17.48 -8.66 17.18
C ALA A 129 17.80 -9.94 16.41
N GLY A 130 18.44 -9.79 15.24
CA GLY A 130 18.71 -10.88 14.31
C GLY A 130 17.48 -11.38 13.53
N GLY A 131 16.32 -10.74 13.68
CA GLY A 131 15.10 -11.05 12.95
C GLY A 131 15.05 -10.44 11.55
N SER A 132 14.13 -10.97 10.74
CA SER A 132 13.75 -10.41 9.44
C SER A 132 12.53 -9.50 9.57
N TRP A 133 12.33 -8.63 8.59
CA TRP A 133 11.12 -7.82 8.45
C TRP A 133 10.82 -7.56 6.96
N THR A 134 9.61 -7.13 6.66
CA THR A 134 9.13 -7.00 5.26
C THR A 134 8.59 -5.60 4.96
N LEU A 135 8.91 -5.08 3.78
CA LEU A 135 8.25 -3.96 3.13
C LEU A 135 7.35 -4.48 2.01
N VAL A 136 6.09 -4.05 1.99
CA VAL A 136 5.20 -4.23 0.85
C VAL A 136 4.71 -2.85 0.38
N THR A 137 4.70 -2.58 -0.92
CA THR A 137 3.95 -1.45 -1.49
C THR A 137 3.09 -1.88 -2.65
N LEU A 138 1.90 -1.30 -2.74
CA LEU A 138 0.91 -1.57 -3.77
C LEU A 138 0.41 -0.23 -4.31
N ALA A 139 0.57 -0.03 -5.62
CA ALA A 139 -0.03 1.08 -6.32
C ALA A 139 -1.40 0.67 -6.88
N ARG A 140 -2.33 1.62 -6.91
CA ARG A 140 -3.67 1.45 -7.46
C ARG A 140 -4.14 2.74 -8.13
N GLU A 141 -5.05 2.59 -9.08
CA GLU A 141 -5.82 3.67 -9.67
C GLU A 141 -6.95 4.14 -8.75
N CYS A 142 -7.49 5.32 -9.06
CA CYS A 142 -8.55 6.00 -8.32
C CYS A 142 -9.95 5.47 -8.60
N ASP A 143 -10.16 4.85 -9.76
CA ASP A 143 -11.41 4.28 -10.23
C ASP A 143 -11.77 2.95 -9.56
N PHE A 144 -10.97 2.45 -8.62
CA PHE A 144 -11.35 1.40 -7.67
C PHE A 144 -12.32 1.88 -6.55
N GLY A 145 -13.23 2.79 -6.87
CA GLY A 145 -14.18 3.41 -5.92
C GLY A 145 -15.13 2.42 -5.20
N ALA A 146 -15.22 1.18 -5.70
CA ALA A 146 -15.99 0.09 -5.12
C ALA A 146 -15.28 -0.68 -3.98
N VAL A 147 -13.96 -0.53 -3.81
CA VAL A 147 -13.18 -1.19 -2.75
C VAL A 147 -12.84 -0.17 -1.65
N PRO A 148 -12.95 -0.52 -0.35
CA PRO A 148 -12.57 0.39 0.73
C PRO A 148 -11.15 0.92 0.55
N SER A 149 -11.01 2.24 0.45
CA SER A 149 -9.72 2.93 0.54
C SER A 149 -9.36 3.18 2.01
N PHE A 150 -8.19 3.76 2.29
CA PHE A 150 -7.85 4.21 3.64
C PHE A 150 -8.83 5.26 4.19
N ASP A 151 -9.61 5.94 3.33
CA ASP A 151 -10.64 6.90 3.73
C ASP A 151 -11.99 6.24 4.11
N GLY A 152 -12.08 4.90 4.03
CA GLY A 152 -13.21 4.10 4.48
C GLY A 152 -13.97 3.40 3.36
N ALA A 153 -14.81 2.43 3.74
CA ALA A 153 -15.66 1.71 2.78
C ALA A 153 -16.65 2.67 2.10
N GLY A 154 -16.64 2.71 0.76
CA GLY A 154 -17.51 3.60 -0.04
C GLY A 154 -17.09 5.08 -0.05
N HIS A 155 -15.89 5.38 0.46
CA HIS A 155 -15.29 6.71 0.45
C HIS A 155 -14.09 6.70 -0.53
N PRO A 156 -14.26 7.21 -1.77
CA PRO A 156 -13.10 7.40 -2.64
C PRO A 156 -12.19 8.47 -2.04
N MET A 157 -10.86 8.29 -2.14
CA MET A 157 -9.93 9.35 -1.75
C MET A 157 -10.11 10.54 -2.70
N VAL A 158 -10.11 11.77 -2.20
CA VAL A 158 -10.20 12.96 -3.07
C VAL A 158 -8.90 13.12 -3.88
N PRO A 159 -8.94 13.41 -5.21
CA PRO A 159 -10.09 13.79 -6.03
C PRO A 159 -10.76 12.65 -6.81
N CYS A 160 -10.49 11.39 -6.47
CA CYS A 160 -11.02 10.24 -7.20
C CYS A 160 -12.56 10.28 -7.26
N PRO A 161 -13.17 10.10 -8.45
CA PRO A 161 -14.62 10.03 -8.57
C PRO A 161 -15.18 8.76 -7.90
N ARG A 162 -16.45 8.80 -7.46
CA ARG A 162 -17.17 7.58 -7.12
C ARG A 162 -17.50 6.83 -8.41
N THR A 163 -16.82 5.72 -8.67
CA THR A 163 -17.09 4.82 -9.78
C THR A 163 -17.79 3.56 -9.29
N LEU A 164 -18.55 2.91 -10.17
CA LEU A 164 -19.01 1.52 -9.99
C LEU A 164 -18.02 0.53 -10.62
N GLU A 165 -16.84 1.02 -10.98
CA GLU A 165 -15.79 0.23 -11.59
C GLU A 165 -15.25 -0.75 -10.55
N VAL A 166 -15.58 -2.00 -10.80
CA VAL A 166 -14.90 -3.16 -10.28
C VAL A 166 -14.21 -3.66 -11.53
N GLY A 167 -12.88 -3.53 -11.60
CA GLY A 167 -12.09 -3.83 -12.81
C GLY A 167 -12.68 -4.96 -13.66
N ASN A 168 -12.70 -4.78 -14.97
CA ASN A 168 -13.42 -5.68 -15.88
C ASN A 168 -12.87 -7.13 -15.86
N SER A 169 -13.45 -8.04 -16.66
CA SER A 169 -13.03 -9.46 -16.71
C SER A 169 -11.57 -9.69 -17.16
N LYS A 170 -10.86 -8.65 -17.59
CA LYS A 170 -9.42 -8.61 -17.89
C LYS A 170 -8.60 -7.83 -16.85
N GLY A 171 -9.25 -7.30 -15.81
CA GLY A 171 -8.65 -6.51 -14.74
C GLY A 171 -8.62 -5.02 -15.03
N ASP A 172 -8.31 -4.28 -13.98
CA ASP A 172 -7.95 -2.87 -13.99
C ASP A 172 -6.43 -2.70 -14.15
N ASP A 173 -5.91 -1.49 -14.35
CA ASP A 173 -4.46 -1.31 -14.42
C ASP A 173 -3.79 -1.63 -13.08
N TYR A 174 -2.81 -2.53 -13.15
CA TYR A 174 -2.03 -2.96 -12.01
C TYR A 174 -0.56 -2.72 -12.34
N GLY A 175 0.05 -1.71 -11.73
CA GLY A 175 1.45 -1.32 -11.99
C GLY A 175 2.47 -2.22 -11.27
N GLY A 176 2.01 -3.32 -10.67
CA GLY A 176 2.84 -4.24 -9.92
C GLY A 176 2.92 -3.92 -8.42
N SER A 177 3.69 -4.75 -7.72
CA SER A 177 3.94 -4.62 -6.28
C SER A 177 5.43 -4.58 -5.99
N ILE A 178 5.79 -3.90 -4.91
CA ILE A 178 7.10 -4.08 -4.28
C ILE A 178 6.91 -4.99 -3.07
N GLY A 179 7.69 -6.06 -3.00
CA GLY A 179 7.77 -6.94 -1.83
C GLY A 179 9.23 -7.22 -1.51
N VAL A 180 9.72 -6.71 -0.38
CA VAL A 180 11.12 -6.88 0.05
C VAL A 180 11.13 -7.46 1.45
N THR A 181 11.78 -8.61 1.61
CA THR A 181 12.09 -9.18 2.91
C THR A 181 13.56 -8.96 3.22
N PHE A 182 13.85 -8.24 4.30
CA PHE A 182 15.21 -8.09 4.78
C PHE A 182 15.52 -9.21 5.77
N PRO A 183 16.50 -10.10 5.48
CA PRO A 183 16.77 -11.25 6.34
C PRO A 183 17.51 -10.87 7.64
N SER A 184 18.02 -9.65 7.76
CA SER A 184 18.71 -9.16 8.95
C SER A 184 18.78 -7.64 8.99
N LEU A 185 19.01 -7.10 10.19
CA LEU A 185 19.21 -5.67 10.43
C LEU A 185 20.35 -5.08 9.60
N ALA A 186 21.50 -5.77 9.51
CA ALA A 186 22.65 -5.25 8.77
C ALA A 186 22.34 -5.06 7.27
N ARG A 187 21.51 -5.95 6.70
CA ARG A 187 21.07 -5.86 5.31
C ARG A 187 19.98 -4.82 5.10
N SER A 188 19.23 -4.46 6.15
CA SER A 188 18.14 -3.51 6.04
C SER A 188 18.56 -2.06 6.16
N LEU A 189 19.70 -1.75 6.79
CA LEU A 189 20.12 -0.36 7.02
C LEU A 189 20.62 0.33 5.74
N GLY A 190 20.42 1.64 5.67
CA GLY A 190 20.86 2.49 4.57
C GLY A 190 19.77 2.77 3.56
N ARG A 191 20.19 3.32 2.41
CA ARG A 191 19.30 3.72 1.31
C ARG A 191 19.09 2.56 0.35
N HIS A 192 17.83 2.33 0.00
CA HIS A 192 17.36 1.29 -0.91
C HIS A 192 16.64 1.91 -2.10
N VAL A 193 16.69 1.19 -3.21
CA VAL A 193 15.96 1.50 -4.44
C VAL A 193 15.38 0.20 -4.95
N THR A 194 14.05 0.14 -5.02
CA THR A 194 13.34 -1.09 -5.36
C THR A 194 12.32 -0.82 -6.46
N ASP A 195 12.42 -1.59 -7.54
CA ASP A 195 11.47 -1.56 -8.65
C ASP A 195 10.26 -2.46 -8.34
N ALA A 196 9.09 -2.07 -8.83
CA ALA A 196 7.89 -2.90 -8.77
C ALA A 196 8.02 -4.13 -9.68
N THR A 197 7.34 -5.21 -9.31
CA THR A 197 7.27 -6.43 -10.12
C THR A 197 6.56 -6.19 -11.45
N THR A 198 7.06 -6.83 -12.51
CA THR A 198 6.39 -6.88 -13.82
C THR A 198 5.45 -8.08 -13.94
N THR A 199 5.59 -9.08 -13.06
CA THR A 199 4.76 -10.28 -13.09
C THR A 199 3.31 -9.96 -12.74
N GLY A 200 2.41 -10.21 -13.69
CA GLY A 200 0.99 -9.95 -13.54
C GLY A 200 0.60 -8.48 -13.60
N SER A 201 1.56 -7.55 -13.79
CA SER A 201 1.28 -6.13 -13.96
C SER A 201 0.81 -5.81 -15.38
N THR A 202 0.02 -4.75 -15.53
CA THR A 202 -0.36 -4.19 -16.83
C THR A 202 0.72 -3.27 -17.41
N CYS A 203 1.88 -3.22 -16.75
CA CYS A 203 3.00 -2.41 -17.17
C CYS A 203 3.48 -2.82 -18.55
N PRO A 204 3.69 -1.87 -19.49
CA PRO A 204 4.21 -2.19 -20.81
C PRO A 204 5.52 -2.98 -20.73
N PRO A 205 5.69 -4.07 -21.51
CA PRO A 205 6.89 -4.91 -21.48
C PRO A 205 8.20 -4.18 -21.73
N SER A 206 8.17 -3.01 -22.35
CA SER A 206 9.33 -2.12 -22.53
C SER A 206 9.89 -1.59 -21.20
N ASN A 207 9.10 -1.59 -20.12
CA ASN A 207 9.54 -1.20 -18.78
C ASN A 207 9.99 -2.43 -17.97
N VAL A 208 11.18 -2.92 -18.30
CA VAL A 208 11.80 -4.08 -17.62
C VAL A 208 12.02 -3.86 -16.12
N HIS A 209 11.94 -2.60 -15.66
CA HIS A 209 12.08 -2.16 -14.26
C HIS A 209 10.73 -1.82 -13.60
N GLY A 210 9.63 -2.41 -14.07
CA GLY A 210 8.29 -2.17 -13.54
C GLY A 210 7.74 -0.78 -13.86
N CYS A 211 6.51 -0.51 -13.42
CA CYS A 211 5.84 0.77 -13.68
C CYS A 211 6.22 1.87 -12.70
N TYR A 212 6.76 1.49 -11.54
CA TYR A 212 7.24 2.43 -10.56
C TYR A 212 8.42 1.88 -9.77
N GLN A 213 9.13 2.78 -9.12
CA GLN A 213 10.26 2.50 -8.27
C GLN A 213 10.13 3.31 -6.98
N LEU A 214 10.41 2.67 -5.85
CA LEU A 214 10.51 3.32 -4.56
C LEU A 214 11.96 3.48 -4.13
N THR A 215 12.29 4.68 -3.67
CA THR A 215 13.50 4.97 -2.91
C THR A 215 13.13 5.22 -1.46
N TYR A 216 13.81 4.54 -0.53
CA TYR A 216 13.59 4.68 0.90
C TYR A 216 14.89 4.45 1.69
N THR A 217 14.97 5.01 2.88
CA THR A 217 16.12 4.90 3.77
C THR A 217 15.70 4.30 5.09
N VAL A 218 16.46 3.33 5.59
CA VAL A 218 16.22 2.70 6.88
C VAL A 218 17.37 3.03 7.83
N SER A 219 17.03 3.57 8.99
CA SER A 219 17.98 3.94 10.04
C SER A 219 17.60 3.27 11.36
N ARG A 220 18.58 3.11 12.25
CA ARG A 220 18.30 2.87 13.67
C ARG A 220 17.78 4.16 14.30
N VAL A 221 16.85 4.02 15.23
CA VAL A 221 16.42 5.10 16.13
C VAL A 221 17.02 4.79 17.51
N GLY A 222 17.64 5.79 18.11
CA GLY A 222 18.29 5.71 19.42
C GLY A 222 17.54 6.54 20.46
#